data_AF-A0A4R4NY70-F1
#
_entry.id   AF-A0A4R4NY70-F1
#
_cell.length_a   1.000
_cell.length_b   1.000
_cell.length_c   1.000
_cell.angle_alpha   90.00
_cell.angle_beta   90.00
_cell.angle_gamma   90.00
#
_symmetry.space_group_name_H-M   'P 1'
#
loop_
_entity.id
_entity.type
_entity.pdbx_description
1 polymer ?
#
loop_
_entity_poly.entity_id
_entity_poly.type
_entity_poly.pdbx_seq_one_letter_code
_entity_poly.pdbx_strand_id
1 'polypeptide(L)'
;MDEGVFGRAAQERAIAEIEAEVARLCELLAEGRAMGLDDGREMVGGAMSEFLLEFFDLVRAKGSGPGMRGMITLPLLVHGAETGEPAPAAPIAVVHLLWWASARHLDDLTDAPGAPGASGAAAGAKVLTALAVGSHLPARLLAGLPVPAATRAALGEELSRGWLDAVDGQLRDLTGRAAAATPDSVLHGYAGKTGAPYAMAAAAAACLAGADRGRTARWRAFGRSLGVLRQLVNDQRDLASGRHEDLANGTATFLLVHLLSALPAGRRREALALHAAARHSAAARAELAARMLDEDVLDSYAAAVAPLVERAHGLLDQLGGSSGARRSIGGEPGCVRELHGLVDETVGHLPGFRLAVA
;
A
#
# COMPACT_ATOMS: atom_id res chain seq x y z
N MET A 1 -14.91 -8.76 27.07
CA MET A 1 -14.17 -8.14 25.97
C MET A 1 -15.22 -7.66 24.99
N ASP A 2 -15.42 -6.35 24.95
CA ASP A 2 -16.39 -5.72 24.06
C ASP A 2 -15.72 -5.67 22.67
N GLU A 3 -15.97 -6.70 21.85
CA GLU A 3 -15.57 -6.68 20.44
C GLU A 3 -16.40 -5.56 19.79
N GLY A 4 -15.78 -4.41 19.50
CA GLY A 4 -16.49 -3.26 18.95
C GLY A 4 -17.25 -3.57 17.65
N VAL A 5 -17.93 -2.57 17.10
CA VAL A 5 -18.81 -2.68 15.90
C VAL A 5 -18.19 -3.43 14.71
N PHE A 6 -16.86 -3.47 14.61
CA PHE A 6 -16.12 -4.24 13.61
C PHE A 6 -14.93 -5.03 14.21
N GLY A 7 -15.21 -5.84 15.23
CA GLY A 7 -14.21 -6.70 15.88
C GLY A 7 -13.60 -7.78 14.96
N ARG A 8 -12.60 -8.51 15.49
CA ARG A 8 -11.76 -9.45 14.72
C ARG A 8 -12.57 -10.47 13.88
N ALA A 9 -13.62 -11.07 14.45
CA ALA A 9 -14.44 -12.04 13.72
C ALA A 9 -15.26 -11.40 12.58
N ALA A 10 -15.69 -10.13 12.74
CA ALA A 10 -16.38 -9.39 11.69
C ALA A 10 -15.41 -9.00 10.56
N GLN A 11 -14.18 -8.61 10.90
CA GLN A 11 -13.12 -8.37 9.92
C GLN A 11 -12.79 -9.63 9.12
N GLU A 12 -12.65 -10.78 9.78
CA GLU A 12 -12.35 -12.05 9.10
C GLU A 12 -13.46 -12.46 8.12
N ARG A 13 -14.73 -12.28 8.50
CA ARG A 13 -15.86 -12.51 7.58
C ARG A 13 -15.83 -11.56 6.39
N ALA A 14 -15.63 -10.27 6.63
CA ALA A 14 -15.57 -9.28 5.55
C ALA A 14 -14.40 -9.54 4.59
N ILE A 15 -13.25 -9.98 5.12
CA ILE A 15 -12.11 -10.39 4.29
C ILE A 15 -12.48 -11.59 3.41
N ALA A 16 -13.11 -12.62 3.99
CA ALA A 16 -13.55 -13.79 3.22
C ALA A 16 -14.58 -13.43 2.13
N GLU A 17 -15.49 -12.50 2.42
CA GLU A 17 -16.46 -11.98 1.44
C GLU A 17 -15.77 -11.22 0.28
N ILE A 18 -14.76 -10.40 0.58
CA ILE A 18 -13.97 -9.71 -0.44
C ILE A 18 -13.17 -10.70 -1.29
N GLU A 19 -12.55 -11.70 -0.67
CA GLU A 19 -11.83 -12.76 -1.39
C GLU A 19 -12.78 -13.56 -2.30
N ALA A 20 -14.01 -13.83 -1.84
CA ALA A 20 -15.02 -14.49 -2.66
C ALA A 20 -15.49 -13.61 -3.84
N GLU A 21 -15.66 -12.30 -3.63
CA GLU A 21 -16.05 -11.37 -4.70
C GLU A 21 -14.94 -11.23 -5.76
N VAL A 22 -13.68 -11.22 -5.32
CA VAL A 22 -12.52 -11.27 -6.21
C VAL A 22 -12.50 -12.59 -7.00
N ALA A 23 -12.75 -13.73 -6.36
CA ALA A 23 -12.80 -15.02 -7.05
C ALA A 23 -13.91 -15.03 -8.13
N ARG A 24 -15.09 -14.50 -7.79
CA ARG A 24 -16.20 -14.32 -8.74
C ARG A 24 -15.80 -13.41 -9.91
N LEU A 25 -15.03 -12.35 -9.66
CA LEU A 25 -14.50 -11.48 -10.70
C LEU A 25 -13.56 -12.23 -11.66
N CYS A 26 -12.69 -13.09 -11.13
CA CYS A 26 -11.84 -13.97 -11.93
C CYS A 26 -12.66 -14.90 -12.82
N GLU A 27 -13.70 -15.55 -12.27
CA GLU A 27 -14.59 -16.43 -13.06
C GLU A 27 -15.27 -15.67 -14.20
N LEU A 28 -15.82 -14.48 -13.94
CA LEU A 28 -16.43 -13.64 -14.97
C LEU A 28 -15.43 -13.25 -16.08
N LEU A 29 -14.19 -12.92 -15.71
CA LEU A 29 -13.12 -12.63 -16.65
C LEU A 29 -12.72 -13.87 -17.47
N ALA A 30 -12.62 -15.04 -16.84
CA ALA A 30 -12.29 -16.30 -17.50
C ALA A 30 -13.35 -16.69 -18.55
N GLU A 31 -14.62 -16.47 -18.24
CA GLU A 31 -15.74 -16.72 -19.15
C GLU A 31 -15.89 -15.66 -20.25
N GLY A 32 -14.99 -14.66 -20.30
CA GLY A 32 -15.05 -13.56 -21.26
C GLY A 32 -16.29 -12.68 -21.08
N ARG A 33 -16.99 -12.79 -19.95
CA ARG A 33 -18.21 -12.02 -19.70
C ARG A 33 -17.85 -10.56 -19.48
N ALA A 34 -18.54 -9.72 -20.21
CA ALA A 34 -18.37 -8.30 -20.13
C ALA A 34 -18.78 -7.80 -18.74
N MET A 35 -17.90 -7.05 -18.08
CA MET A 35 -18.24 -6.27 -16.88
C MET A 35 -18.97 -4.98 -17.30
N GLY A 36 -20.00 -5.14 -18.12
CA GLY A 36 -20.82 -4.10 -18.72
C GLY A 36 -20.31 -3.51 -20.05
N LEU A 37 -19.44 -4.19 -20.80
CA LEU A 37 -19.38 -3.96 -22.25
C LEU A 37 -20.58 -4.65 -22.91
N ASP A 38 -21.04 -4.12 -24.05
CA ASP A 38 -22.23 -4.58 -24.78
C ASP A 38 -22.34 -6.12 -24.81
N ASP A 39 -23.56 -6.64 -24.58
CA ASP A 39 -23.86 -8.07 -24.70
C ASP A 39 -23.27 -8.63 -26.00
N GLY A 40 -22.39 -9.62 -25.89
CA GLY A 40 -21.84 -10.34 -27.04
C GLY A 40 -20.44 -9.96 -27.52
N ARG A 41 -19.70 -9.08 -26.84
CA ARG A 41 -18.25 -8.95 -27.09
C ARG A 41 -17.44 -9.93 -26.23
N GLU A 42 -16.82 -10.90 -26.89
CA GLU A 42 -15.78 -11.74 -26.29
C GLU A 42 -14.58 -10.87 -25.92
N MET A 43 -14.31 -10.71 -24.62
CA MET A 43 -13.04 -10.13 -24.19
C MET A 43 -11.95 -11.21 -24.20
N VAL A 44 -10.70 -10.82 -24.45
CA VAL A 44 -9.53 -11.64 -24.10
C VAL A 44 -9.35 -11.61 -22.56
N GLY A 45 -10.36 -12.08 -21.83
CA GLY A 45 -10.44 -12.03 -20.37
C GLY A 45 -9.66 -13.16 -19.69
N GLY A 46 -9.33 -14.24 -20.41
CA GLY A 46 -8.51 -15.34 -19.91
C GLY A 46 -7.15 -14.87 -19.36
N ALA A 47 -6.45 -13.97 -20.07
CA ALA A 47 -5.18 -13.41 -19.61
C ALA A 47 -5.33 -12.55 -18.34
N MET A 48 -6.45 -11.83 -18.18
CA MET A 48 -6.74 -11.06 -16.95
C MET A 48 -7.10 -11.97 -15.78
N SER A 49 -7.85 -13.05 -16.04
CA SER A 49 -8.19 -14.05 -15.03
C SER A 49 -6.95 -14.81 -14.54
N GLU A 50 -6.13 -15.33 -15.46
CA GLU A 50 -4.88 -16.02 -15.12
C GLU A 50 -3.96 -15.13 -14.27
N PHE A 51 -3.82 -13.87 -14.66
CA PHE A 51 -3.04 -12.87 -13.91
C PHE A 51 -3.56 -12.64 -12.49
N LEU A 52 -4.88 -12.53 -12.30
CA LEU A 52 -5.46 -12.36 -10.98
C LEU A 52 -5.27 -13.62 -10.13
N LEU A 53 -5.47 -14.81 -10.70
CA LEU A 53 -5.23 -16.08 -10.01
C LEU A 53 -3.76 -16.21 -9.57
N GLU A 54 -2.81 -15.91 -10.46
CA GLU A 54 -1.38 -15.87 -10.13
C GLU A 54 -1.10 -14.92 -8.96
N PHE A 55 -1.68 -13.72 -8.97
CA PHE A 55 -1.51 -12.77 -7.87
C PHE A 55 -2.03 -13.32 -6.54
N PHE A 56 -3.25 -13.86 -6.49
CA PHE A 56 -3.82 -14.36 -5.23
C PHE A 56 -3.09 -15.60 -4.72
N ASP A 57 -2.63 -16.49 -5.62
CA ASP A 57 -1.80 -17.62 -5.24
C ASP A 57 -0.43 -17.18 -4.71
N LEU A 58 0.19 -16.17 -5.33
CA LEU A 58 1.43 -15.57 -4.85
C LEU A 58 1.28 -14.87 -3.49
N VAL A 59 0.17 -14.17 -3.27
CA VAL A 59 -0.12 -13.50 -1.99
C VAL A 59 -0.29 -14.53 -0.86
N ARG A 60 -0.97 -15.65 -1.14
CA ARG A 60 -1.11 -16.78 -0.20
C ARG A 60 0.25 -17.47 0.04
N ALA A 61 1.02 -17.73 -1.01
CA ALA A 61 2.28 -18.48 -0.93
C ALA A 61 3.43 -17.71 -0.26
N LYS A 62 3.54 -16.38 -0.46
CA LYS A 62 4.64 -15.56 0.10
C LYS A 62 4.41 -15.08 1.54
N GLY A 63 3.33 -15.53 2.19
CA GLY A 63 3.00 -15.11 3.57
C GLY A 63 2.66 -13.62 3.67
N SER A 64 2.14 -13.02 2.59
CA SER A 64 1.73 -11.61 2.54
C SER A 64 0.34 -11.36 3.14
N GLY A 65 -0.26 -12.37 3.77
CA GLY A 65 -1.59 -12.34 4.39
C GLY A 65 -1.82 -11.13 5.34
N PRO A 66 -0.89 -10.79 6.26
CA PRO A 66 -1.05 -9.61 7.12
C PRO A 66 -1.08 -8.28 6.36
N GLY A 67 -0.35 -8.18 5.24
CA GLY A 67 -0.37 -7.00 4.37
C GLY A 67 -1.70 -6.89 3.61
N MET A 68 -2.19 -8.00 3.07
CA MET A 68 -3.48 -8.06 2.37
C MET A 68 -4.65 -7.73 3.32
N ARG A 69 -4.62 -8.22 4.57
CA ARG A 69 -5.60 -7.88 5.60
C ARG A 69 -5.73 -6.37 5.76
N GLY A 70 -4.62 -5.65 5.94
CA GLY A 70 -4.63 -4.19 6.08
C GLY A 70 -5.16 -3.45 4.84
N MET A 71 -4.86 -3.96 3.64
CA MET A 71 -5.39 -3.39 2.39
C MET A 71 -6.91 -3.51 2.28
N ILE A 72 -7.48 -4.62 2.77
CA ILE A 72 -8.92 -4.87 2.77
C ILE A 72 -9.62 -4.10 3.89
N THR A 73 -9.08 -4.14 5.11
CA THR A 73 -9.76 -3.58 6.27
C THR A 73 -9.75 -2.06 6.28
N LEU A 74 -8.74 -1.40 5.71
CA LEU A 74 -8.66 0.07 5.67
C LEU A 74 -9.93 0.74 5.12
N PRO A 75 -10.37 0.50 3.86
CA PRO A 75 -11.56 1.16 3.33
C PRO A 75 -12.84 0.81 4.10
N LEU A 76 -12.96 -0.41 4.62
CA LEU A 76 -14.09 -0.84 5.45
C LEU A 76 -14.14 -0.05 6.76
N LEU A 77 -13.01 0.07 7.46
CA LEU A 77 -12.90 0.81 8.70
C LEU A 77 -13.13 2.32 8.51
N VAL A 78 -12.63 2.89 7.41
CA VAL A 78 -12.85 4.31 7.10
C VAL A 78 -14.34 4.59 6.88
N HIS A 79 -15.02 3.77 6.08
CA HIS A 79 -16.45 3.93 5.86
C HIS A 79 -17.24 3.71 7.14
N GLY A 80 -16.90 2.67 7.92
CA GLY A 80 -17.51 2.42 9.23
C GLY A 80 -17.28 3.54 10.24
N ALA A 81 -16.15 4.23 10.20
CA ALA A 81 -15.90 5.39 11.05
C ALA A 81 -16.79 6.59 10.69
N GLU A 82 -17.17 6.73 9.42
CA GLU A 82 -18.06 7.79 8.94
C GLU A 82 -19.55 7.47 9.17
N THR A 83 -19.96 6.20 8.98
CA THR A 83 -21.38 5.82 8.90
C THR A 83 -21.85 4.88 10.02
N GLY A 84 -20.92 4.22 10.71
CA GLY A 84 -21.20 3.08 11.59
C GLY A 84 -21.36 1.74 10.86
N GLU A 85 -21.30 1.72 9.52
CA GLU A 85 -21.50 0.53 8.69
C GLU A 85 -20.28 0.29 7.79
N PRO A 86 -19.40 -0.69 8.10
CA PRO A 86 -18.19 -0.94 7.30
C PRO A 86 -18.44 -1.57 5.92
N ALA A 87 -19.45 -2.46 5.83
CA ALA A 87 -19.68 -3.33 4.68
C ALA A 87 -19.87 -2.62 3.31
N PRO A 88 -20.54 -1.45 3.22
CA PRO A 88 -20.75 -0.79 1.93
C PRO A 88 -19.46 -0.38 1.19
N ALA A 89 -18.31 -0.30 1.89
CA ALA A 89 -17.02 -0.02 1.26
C ALA A 89 -16.33 -1.23 0.62
N ALA A 90 -16.98 -2.40 0.58
CA ALA A 90 -16.45 -3.59 -0.07
C ALA A 90 -15.95 -3.35 -1.52
N PRO A 91 -16.66 -2.61 -2.40
CA PRO A 91 -16.15 -2.32 -3.74
C PRO A 91 -14.83 -1.53 -3.75
N ILE A 92 -14.61 -0.67 -2.75
CA ILE A 92 -13.36 0.10 -2.62
C ILE A 92 -12.22 -0.81 -2.18
N ALA A 93 -12.48 -1.77 -1.30
CA ALA A 93 -11.51 -2.81 -0.94
C ALA A 93 -11.09 -3.65 -2.16
N VAL A 94 -12.05 -4.06 -3.00
CA VAL A 94 -11.74 -4.77 -4.26
C VAL A 94 -10.89 -3.90 -5.19
N VAL A 95 -11.25 -2.63 -5.40
CA VAL A 95 -10.46 -1.68 -6.20
C VAL A 95 -9.03 -1.54 -5.67
N HIS A 96 -8.87 -1.44 -4.35
CA HIS A 96 -7.56 -1.34 -3.71
C HIS A 96 -6.71 -2.61 -3.93
N LEU A 97 -7.31 -3.79 -3.83
CA LEU A 97 -6.63 -5.06 -4.12
C LEU A 97 -6.20 -5.19 -5.58
N LEU A 98 -7.08 -4.82 -6.52
CA LEU A 98 -6.76 -4.84 -7.96
C LEU A 98 -5.60 -3.89 -8.30
N TRP A 99 -5.54 -2.74 -7.63
CA TRP A 99 -4.41 -1.83 -7.72
C TRP A 99 -3.11 -2.52 -7.27
N TRP A 100 -3.10 -3.15 -6.08
CA TRP A 100 -1.92 -3.84 -5.56
C TRP A 100 -1.50 -5.05 -6.41
N ALA A 101 -2.48 -5.75 -7.00
CA ALA A 101 -2.22 -6.82 -7.96
C ALA A 101 -1.44 -6.28 -9.16
N SER A 102 -1.90 -5.18 -9.75
CA SER A 102 -1.20 -4.52 -10.85
C SER A 102 0.18 -4.02 -10.46
N ALA A 103 0.30 -3.32 -9.32
CA ALA A 103 1.56 -2.73 -8.87
C ALA A 103 2.64 -3.80 -8.66
N ARG A 104 2.29 -4.91 -7.99
CA ARG A 104 3.22 -6.02 -7.74
C ARG A 104 3.76 -6.63 -9.02
N HIS A 105 2.91 -6.85 -10.01
CA HIS A 105 3.35 -7.40 -11.30
C HIS A 105 4.23 -6.43 -12.08
N LEU A 106 3.97 -5.11 -12.00
CA LEU A 106 4.81 -4.10 -12.65
C LEU A 106 6.17 -3.95 -11.95
N ASP A 107 6.20 -4.04 -10.62
CA ASP A 107 7.44 -4.05 -9.83
C ASP A 107 8.28 -5.30 -10.14
N ASP A 108 7.68 -6.50 -10.13
CA ASP A 108 8.38 -7.76 -10.45
C ASP A 108 9.00 -7.74 -11.87
N LEU A 109 8.35 -7.07 -12.85
CA LEU A 109 8.90 -6.88 -14.19
C LEU A 109 10.11 -5.93 -14.22
N THR A 110 10.15 -4.97 -13.29
CA THR A 110 11.21 -3.96 -13.19
C THR A 110 12.42 -4.49 -12.42
N ASP A 111 12.19 -5.34 -11.42
CA ASP A 111 13.22 -5.86 -10.51
C ASP A 111 13.87 -7.18 -10.97
N ALA A 112 13.40 -7.79 -12.07
CA ALA A 112 13.90 -9.08 -12.55
C ALA A 112 15.41 -9.05 -12.94
N PRO A 113 16.25 -9.99 -12.45
CA PRO A 113 17.67 -10.02 -12.75
C PRO A 113 17.95 -10.13 -14.25
N GLY A 114 18.75 -9.18 -14.75
CA GLY A 114 19.19 -9.18 -16.15
C GLY A 114 18.14 -8.72 -17.14
N ALA A 115 17.10 -7.98 -16.71
CA ALA A 115 16.03 -7.37 -17.53
C ALA A 115 16.50 -7.06 -18.96
N PRO A 116 16.40 -8.02 -19.89
CA PRO A 116 16.62 -7.76 -21.29
C PRO A 116 15.46 -6.87 -21.68
N GLY A 117 15.68 -5.90 -22.58
CA GLY A 117 14.63 -4.96 -22.99
C GLY A 117 13.30 -5.68 -23.21
N ALA A 118 12.19 -5.01 -22.89
CA ALA A 118 10.81 -5.48 -22.97
C ALA A 118 10.39 -5.97 -24.38
N SER A 119 11.10 -6.95 -24.95
CA SER A 119 11.11 -7.32 -26.35
C SER A 119 10.65 -8.77 -26.52
N GLY A 120 9.62 -9.14 -25.75
CA GLY A 120 8.93 -10.41 -25.89
C GLY A 120 7.44 -10.21 -25.70
N ALA A 121 6.63 -10.89 -26.52
CA ALA A 121 5.16 -10.81 -26.47
C ALA A 121 4.61 -11.11 -25.06
N ALA A 122 5.28 -11.97 -24.28
CA ALA A 122 4.90 -12.29 -22.90
C ALA A 122 5.06 -11.10 -21.92
N ALA A 123 6.11 -10.30 -22.06
CA ALA A 123 6.29 -9.09 -21.23
C ALA A 123 5.26 -8.03 -21.60
N GLY A 124 4.99 -7.85 -22.91
CA GLY A 124 3.94 -6.96 -23.39
C GLY A 124 2.55 -7.35 -22.88
N ALA A 125 2.23 -8.65 -22.89
CA ALA A 125 0.98 -9.17 -22.34
C ALA A 125 0.83 -8.85 -20.85
N LYS A 126 1.87 -9.08 -20.04
CA LYS A 126 1.84 -8.77 -18.59
C LYS A 126 1.62 -7.29 -18.30
N VAL A 127 2.27 -6.41 -19.06
CA VAL A 127 2.07 -4.94 -18.92
C VAL A 127 0.64 -4.54 -19.26
N LEU A 128 0.11 -5.03 -20.38
CA LEU A 128 -1.28 -4.72 -20.80
C LEU A 128 -2.29 -5.26 -19.79
N THR A 129 -2.08 -6.46 -19.27
CA THR A 129 -2.94 -7.04 -18.24
C THR A 129 -2.88 -6.25 -16.95
N ALA A 130 -1.69 -5.87 -16.47
CA ALA A 130 -1.54 -5.04 -15.28
C ALA A 130 -2.27 -3.70 -15.45
N LEU A 131 -2.14 -3.04 -16.60
CA LEU A 131 -2.88 -1.81 -16.90
C LEU A 131 -4.39 -2.03 -16.86
N ALA A 132 -4.90 -3.08 -17.51
CA ALA A 132 -6.33 -3.38 -17.53
C ALA A 132 -6.87 -3.67 -16.12
N VAL A 133 -6.20 -4.52 -15.37
CA VAL A 133 -6.57 -4.94 -14.00
C VAL A 133 -6.45 -3.80 -13.01
N GLY A 134 -5.39 -3.00 -13.09
CA GLY A 134 -5.12 -1.94 -12.12
C GLY A 134 -5.88 -0.64 -12.35
N SER A 135 -6.29 -0.35 -13.60
CA SER A 135 -6.90 0.95 -13.95
C SER A 135 -8.31 0.83 -14.55
N HIS A 136 -8.46 0.13 -15.68
CA HIS A 136 -9.73 0.10 -16.41
C HIS A 136 -10.81 -0.72 -15.69
N LEU A 137 -10.43 -1.85 -15.11
CA LEU A 137 -11.34 -2.68 -14.34
C LEU A 137 -11.86 -1.94 -13.10
N PRO A 138 -11.02 -1.37 -12.23
CA PRO A 138 -11.45 -0.49 -11.15
C PRO A 138 -12.37 0.65 -11.61
N ALA A 139 -12.01 1.35 -12.68
CA ALA A 139 -12.85 2.41 -13.23
C ALA A 139 -14.24 1.90 -13.63
N ARG A 140 -14.32 0.69 -14.21
CA ARG A 140 -15.58 0.06 -14.62
C ARG A 140 -16.43 -0.36 -13.42
N LEU A 141 -15.80 -0.91 -12.37
CA LEU A 141 -16.46 -1.26 -11.11
C LEU A 141 -17.07 -0.02 -10.45
N LEU A 142 -16.28 1.05 -10.29
CA LEU A 142 -16.74 2.32 -9.73
C LEU A 142 -17.85 2.95 -10.57
N ALA A 143 -17.73 2.88 -11.91
CA ALA A 143 -18.74 3.36 -12.83
C ALA A 143 -20.04 2.53 -12.81
N GLY A 144 -20.03 1.32 -12.25
CA GLY A 144 -21.22 0.46 -12.09
C GLY A 144 -21.96 0.63 -10.77
N LEU A 145 -21.38 1.33 -9.78
CA LEU A 145 -21.97 1.42 -8.43
C LEU A 145 -23.32 2.16 -8.43
N PRO A 146 -24.29 1.76 -7.61
CA PRO A 146 -25.59 2.44 -7.51
C PRO A 146 -25.52 3.69 -6.62
N VAL A 147 -24.64 4.64 -6.96
CA VAL A 147 -24.38 5.87 -6.20
C VAL A 147 -24.71 7.14 -7.01
N PRO A 148 -24.95 8.29 -6.34
CA PRO A 148 -25.16 9.57 -7.04
C PRO A 148 -24.03 9.92 -8.00
N ALA A 149 -24.34 10.64 -9.07
CA ALA A 149 -23.36 11.02 -10.11
C ALA A 149 -22.16 11.80 -9.54
N ALA A 150 -22.40 12.68 -8.55
CA ALA A 150 -21.34 13.42 -7.88
C ALA A 150 -20.39 12.51 -7.10
N THR A 151 -20.92 11.52 -6.36
CA THR A 151 -20.11 10.51 -5.65
C THR A 151 -19.31 9.67 -6.64
N ARG A 152 -19.94 9.21 -7.73
CA ARG A 152 -19.26 8.45 -8.79
C ARG A 152 -18.09 9.22 -9.41
N ALA A 153 -18.29 10.52 -9.68
CA ALA A 153 -17.24 11.38 -10.20
C ALA A 153 -16.09 11.55 -9.20
N ALA A 154 -16.39 11.73 -7.91
CA ALA A 154 -15.38 11.81 -6.86
C ALA A 154 -14.56 10.51 -6.72
N LEU A 155 -15.21 9.34 -6.82
CA LEU A 155 -14.52 8.05 -6.81
C LEU A 155 -13.57 7.89 -8.00
N GLY A 156 -14.00 8.32 -9.19
CA GLY A 156 -13.16 8.35 -10.39
C GLY A 156 -11.96 9.30 -10.25
N GLU A 157 -12.16 10.45 -9.62
CA GLU A 157 -11.08 11.39 -9.32
C GLU A 157 -10.05 10.79 -8.35
N GLU A 158 -10.48 10.13 -7.28
CA GLU A 158 -9.56 9.47 -6.34
C GLU A 158 -8.75 8.36 -7.01
N LEU A 159 -9.37 7.54 -7.87
CA LEU A 159 -8.66 6.50 -8.62
C LEU A 159 -7.58 7.11 -9.54
N SER A 160 -7.94 8.16 -10.29
CA SER A 160 -7.00 8.83 -11.19
C SER A 160 -5.86 9.50 -10.42
N ARG A 161 -6.17 10.20 -9.33
CA ARG A 161 -5.18 10.84 -8.45
C ARG A 161 -4.22 9.82 -7.85
N GLY A 162 -4.75 8.71 -7.33
CA GLY A 162 -3.96 7.63 -6.74
C GLY A 162 -2.94 7.07 -7.72
N TRP A 163 -3.35 6.80 -8.97
CA TRP A 163 -2.46 6.33 -10.03
C TRP A 163 -1.37 7.34 -10.39
N LEU A 164 -1.73 8.61 -10.61
CA LEU A 164 -0.76 9.65 -10.98
C LEU A 164 0.30 9.86 -9.89
N ASP A 165 -0.12 9.96 -8.63
CA ASP A 165 0.78 10.13 -7.49
C ASP A 165 1.68 8.90 -7.30
N ALA A 166 1.15 7.68 -7.50
CA ALA A 166 1.92 6.45 -7.37
C ALA A 166 2.96 6.28 -8.48
N VAL A 167 2.59 6.57 -9.73
CA VAL A 167 3.53 6.55 -10.88
C VAL A 167 4.64 7.58 -10.69
N ASP A 168 4.30 8.79 -10.26
CA ASP A 168 5.28 9.83 -9.94
C ASP A 168 6.23 9.39 -8.81
N GLY A 169 5.70 8.74 -7.77
CA GLY A 169 6.50 8.11 -6.72
C GLY A 169 7.44 7.01 -7.24
N GLN A 170 6.93 6.10 -8.07
CA GLN A 170 7.72 5.01 -8.67
C GLN A 170 8.81 5.55 -9.59
N LEU A 171 8.53 6.57 -10.40
CA LEU A 171 9.54 7.18 -11.27
C LEU A 171 10.66 7.83 -10.46
N ARG A 172 10.35 8.45 -9.32
CA ARG A 172 11.38 8.97 -8.39
C ARG A 172 12.23 7.87 -7.79
N ASP A 173 11.62 6.75 -7.43
CA ASP A 173 12.32 5.58 -6.88
C ASP A 173 13.31 5.02 -7.92
N LEU A 174 12.86 4.82 -9.16
CA LEU A 174 13.68 4.28 -10.26
C LEU A 174 14.79 5.22 -10.74
N THR A 175 14.57 6.53 -10.67
CA THR A 175 15.55 7.53 -11.13
C THR A 175 16.41 8.10 -10.01
N GLY A 176 16.06 7.77 -8.76
CA GLY A 176 16.75 8.23 -7.55
C GLY A 176 18.18 7.72 -7.49
N ARG A 177 19.06 8.54 -6.89
CA ARG A 177 20.46 8.14 -6.63
C ARG A 177 20.74 8.28 -5.15
N ALA A 178 21.17 7.19 -4.51
CA ALA A 178 21.52 7.19 -3.08
C ALA A 178 22.52 8.29 -2.70
N ALA A 179 23.45 8.64 -3.60
CA ALA A 179 24.42 9.70 -3.38
C ALA A 179 23.81 11.12 -3.27
N ALA A 180 22.63 11.36 -3.85
CA ALA A 180 21.94 12.66 -3.86
C ALA A 180 20.63 12.64 -3.05
N ALA A 181 20.18 11.47 -2.60
CA ALA A 181 18.97 11.31 -1.82
C ALA A 181 19.13 11.93 -0.41
N THR A 182 18.06 12.55 0.06
CA THR A 182 17.86 12.98 1.45
C THR A 182 16.72 12.17 2.08
N PRO A 183 16.65 12.07 3.43
CA PRO A 183 15.54 11.40 4.10
C PRO A 183 14.17 11.90 3.63
N ASP A 184 14.00 13.23 3.51
CA ASP A 184 12.77 13.85 3.01
C ASP A 184 12.44 13.44 1.57
N SER A 185 13.45 13.37 0.69
CA SER A 185 13.22 12.95 -0.71
C SER A 185 12.76 11.50 -0.81
N VAL A 186 13.26 10.62 0.07
CA VAL A 186 12.84 9.21 0.13
C VAL A 186 11.42 9.10 0.68
N LEU A 187 11.11 9.80 1.78
CA LEU A 187 9.75 9.83 2.33
C LEU A 187 8.74 10.40 1.32
N HIS A 188 9.12 11.39 0.53
CA HIS A 188 8.29 11.91 -0.57
C HIS A 188 8.06 10.85 -1.66
N GLY A 189 9.09 10.08 -2.00
CA GLY A 189 8.97 8.89 -2.86
C GLY A 189 7.98 7.87 -2.30
N TYR A 190 8.11 7.52 -1.02
CA TYR A 190 7.24 6.55 -0.34
C TYR A 190 5.79 7.05 -0.28
N ALA A 191 5.60 8.34 -0.01
CA ALA A 191 4.29 8.98 0.02
C ALA A 191 3.58 8.93 -1.34
N GLY A 192 4.33 8.90 -2.45
CA GLY A 192 3.82 8.62 -3.78
C GLY A 192 3.58 7.13 -3.99
N LYS A 193 4.66 6.33 -4.11
CA LYS A 193 4.63 4.91 -4.53
C LYS A 193 3.65 4.07 -3.71
N THR A 194 3.75 4.17 -2.38
CA THR A 194 2.99 3.33 -1.44
C THR A 194 1.95 4.14 -0.68
N GLY A 195 2.22 5.41 -0.39
CA GLY A 195 1.27 6.30 0.27
C GLY A 195 0.03 6.61 -0.57
N ALA A 196 0.19 6.83 -1.88
CA ALA A 196 -0.92 7.21 -2.76
C ALA A 196 -2.03 6.17 -2.87
N PRO A 197 -1.78 4.86 -3.06
CA PRO A 197 -2.85 3.85 -3.12
C PRO A 197 -3.61 3.71 -1.79
N TYR A 198 -2.92 3.80 -0.64
CA TYR A 198 -3.60 3.83 0.67
C TYR A 198 -4.43 5.11 0.86
N ALA A 199 -3.92 6.25 0.39
CA ALA A 199 -4.63 7.53 0.40
C ALA A 199 -5.89 7.49 -0.48
N MET A 200 -5.79 6.89 -1.67
CA MET A 200 -6.90 6.65 -2.58
C MET A 200 -7.97 5.79 -1.92
N ALA A 201 -7.61 4.65 -1.32
CA ALA A 201 -8.57 3.76 -0.68
C ALA A 201 -9.32 4.44 0.49
N ALA A 202 -8.60 5.15 1.36
CA ALA A 202 -9.19 5.88 2.47
C ALA A 202 -10.11 7.02 1.99
N ALA A 203 -9.65 7.84 1.04
CA ALA A 203 -10.45 8.94 0.50
C ALA A 203 -11.68 8.44 -0.26
N ALA A 204 -11.54 7.39 -1.07
CA ALA A 204 -12.66 6.81 -1.81
C ALA A 204 -13.72 6.21 -0.88
N ALA A 205 -13.32 5.53 0.19
CA ALA A 205 -14.25 5.04 1.22
C ALA A 205 -14.99 6.18 1.93
N ALA A 206 -14.30 7.27 2.26
CA ALA A 206 -14.93 8.46 2.83
C ALA A 206 -15.90 9.14 1.84
N CYS A 207 -15.54 9.27 0.56
CA CYS A 207 -16.43 9.76 -0.48
C CYS A 207 -17.70 8.90 -0.62
N LEU A 208 -17.55 7.57 -0.57
CA LEU A 208 -18.66 6.64 -0.63
C LEU A 208 -19.59 6.78 0.59
N ALA A 209 -19.02 7.03 1.77
CA ALA A 209 -19.76 7.33 3.00
C ALA A 209 -20.47 8.70 2.99
N GLY A 210 -20.26 9.53 1.96
CA GLY A 210 -20.84 10.87 1.87
C GLY A 210 -20.09 11.93 2.70
N ALA A 211 -18.84 11.67 3.08
CA ALA A 211 -18.01 12.64 3.78
C ALA A 211 -17.79 13.90 2.94
N ASP A 212 -17.73 15.06 3.59
CA ASP A 212 -17.40 16.32 2.91
C ASP A 212 -15.93 16.37 2.44
N ARG A 213 -15.60 17.33 1.59
CA ARG A 213 -14.25 17.49 1.02
C ARG A 213 -13.15 17.61 2.09
N GLY A 214 -13.44 18.26 3.21
CA GLY A 214 -12.49 18.45 4.31
C GLY A 214 -12.24 17.16 5.08
N ARG A 215 -13.30 16.39 5.38
CA ARG A 215 -13.18 15.04 5.97
C ARG A 215 -12.46 14.08 5.04
N THR A 216 -12.83 14.03 3.75
CA THR A 216 -12.14 13.23 2.73
C THR A 216 -10.66 13.59 2.63
N ALA A 217 -10.30 14.87 2.71
CA ALA A 217 -8.90 15.30 2.69
C ALA A 217 -8.10 14.80 3.91
N ARG A 218 -8.71 14.76 5.10
CA ARG A 218 -8.09 14.19 6.29
C ARG A 218 -7.92 12.68 6.18
N TRP A 219 -8.92 11.96 5.66
CA TRP A 219 -8.78 10.52 5.38
C TRP A 219 -7.69 10.23 4.36
N ARG A 220 -7.58 11.05 3.31
CA ARG A 220 -6.49 10.96 2.33
C ARG A 220 -5.12 11.13 3.00
N ALA A 221 -5.00 12.12 3.88
CA ALA A 221 -3.75 12.37 4.61
C ALA A 221 -3.39 11.20 5.54
N PHE A 222 -4.38 10.64 6.24
CA PHE A 222 -4.19 9.45 7.08
C PHE A 222 -3.73 8.25 6.25
N GLY A 223 -4.45 7.90 5.18
CA GLY A 223 -4.09 6.79 4.29
C GLY A 223 -2.67 6.93 3.74
N ARG A 224 -2.28 8.16 3.33
CA ARG A 224 -0.91 8.43 2.89
C ARG A 224 0.12 8.17 3.98
N SER A 225 -0.15 8.62 5.21
CA SER A 225 0.72 8.39 6.36
C SER A 225 0.89 6.91 6.66
N LEU A 226 -0.21 6.14 6.66
CA LEU A 226 -0.18 4.69 6.86
C LEU A 226 0.63 3.97 5.77
N GLY A 227 0.47 4.38 4.50
CA GLY A 227 1.24 3.80 3.40
C GLY A 227 2.75 4.07 3.51
N VAL A 228 3.16 5.24 4.01
CA VAL A 228 4.58 5.53 4.30
C VAL A 228 5.12 4.58 5.39
N LEU A 229 4.37 4.38 6.48
CA LEU A 229 4.76 3.43 7.53
C LEU A 229 4.86 2.00 7.00
N ARG A 230 3.94 1.59 6.11
CA ARG A 230 3.99 0.29 5.44
C ARG A 230 5.22 0.11 4.57
N GLN A 231 5.66 1.16 3.85
CA GLN A 231 6.88 1.07 3.05
C GLN A 231 8.13 0.92 3.93
N LEU A 232 8.22 1.68 5.02
CA LEU A 232 9.33 1.56 5.98
C LEU A 232 9.45 0.12 6.52
N VAL A 233 8.31 -0.50 6.86
CA VAL A 233 8.24 -1.91 7.30
C VAL A 233 8.65 -2.87 6.18
N ASN A 234 8.25 -2.60 4.94
CA ASN A 234 8.61 -3.43 3.80
C ASN A 234 10.13 -3.47 3.58
N ASP A 235 10.79 -2.31 3.56
CA ASP A 235 12.25 -2.22 3.39
C ASP A 235 12.98 -2.92 4.54
N GLN A 236 12.49 -2.75 5.77
CA GLN A 236 13.05 -3.40 6.94
C GLN A 236 12.90 -4.93 6.86
N ARG A 237 11.77 -5.42 6.35
CA ARG A 237 11.54 -6.86 6.13
C ARG A 237 12.44 -7.41 5.03
N ASP A 238 12.69 -6.67 3.95
CA ASP A 238 13.67 -7.07 2.94
C ASP A 238 15.06 -7.26 3.56
N LEU A 239 15.52 -6.24 4.29
CA LEU A 239 16.83 -6.25 4.94
C LEU A 239 16.96 -7.37 5.97
N ALA A 240 15.99 -7.50 6.89
CA ALA A 240 16.01 -8.50 7.96
C ALA A 240 15.85 -9.94 7.45
N SER A 241 15.25 -10.14 6.27
CA SER A 241 15.09 -11.47 5.68
C SER A 241 16.37 -12.00 5.01
N GLY A 242 17.39 -11.15 4.84
CA GLY A 242 18.63 -11.50 4.16
C GLY A 242 18.53 -11.60 2.63
N ARG A 243 17.35 -11.34 2.04
CA ARG A 243 17.19 -11.29 0.57
C ARG A 243 17.98 -10.14 -0.04
N HIS A 244 17.97 -8.98 0.64
CA HIS A 244 18.69 -7.77 0.24
C HIS A 244 18.35 -7.35 -1.20
N GLU A 245 17.07 -7.48 -1.58
CA GLU A 245 16.57 -7.13 -2.93
C GLU A 245 16.79 -5.65 -3.19
N ASP A 246 16.51 -4.77 -2.22
CA ASP A 246 16.70 -3.33 -2.36
C ASP A 246 18.18 -2.97 -2.58
N LEU A 247 19.08 -3.62 -1.85
CA LEU A 247 20.52 -3.41 -2.01
C LEU A 247 21.05 -3.98 -3.34
N ALA A 248 20.48 -5.08 -3.82
CA ALA A 248 20.82 -5.65 -5.13
C ALA A 248 20.35 -4.75 -6.28
N ASN A 249 19.18 -4.12 -6.13
CA ASN A 249 18.62 -3.20 -7.12
C ASN A 249 19.35 -1.85 -7.10
N GLY A 250 19.95 -1.49 -5.96
CA GLY A 250 20.60 -0.19 -5.75
C GLY A 250 19.61 0.88 -5.28
N THR A 251 18.49 0.45 -4.71
CA THR A 251 17.43 1.32 -4.17
C THR A 251 17.97 2.19 -3.04
N ALA A 252 17.50 3.45 -2.99
CA ALA A 252 17.87 4.41 -1.95
C ALA A 252 16.85 4.38 -0.80
N THR A 253 16.82 3.28 -0.02
CA THR A 253 15.85 3.13 1.07
C THR A 253 16.08 4.12 2.21
N PHE A 254 15.05 4.39 3.01
CA PHE A 254 15.14 5.41 4.07
C PHE A 254 16.24 5.10 5.09
N LEU A 255 16.37 3.85 5.54
CA LEU A 255 17.41 3.45 6.50
C LEU A 255 18.82 3.66 5.92
N LEU A 256 19.02 3.36 4.64
CA LEU A 256 20.30 3.60 3.96
C LEU A 256 20.60 5.10 3.91
N VAL A 257 19.64 5.92 3.50
CA VAL A 257 19.83 7.37 3.37
C VAL A 257 19.97 8.03 4.75
N HIS A 258 19.31 7.52 5.78
CA HIS A 258 19.48 7.91 7.17
C HIS A 258 20.92 7.67 7.64
N LEU A 259 21.44 6.46 7.46
CA LEU A 259 22.84 6.13 7.73
C LEU A 259 23.79 7.08 6.98
N LEU A 260 23.61 7.23 5.66
CA LEU A 260 24.48 8.08 4.83
C LEU A 260 24.47 9.56 5.25
N SER A 261 23.37 10.04 5.82
CA SER A 261 23.22 11.43 6.29
C SER A 261 23.92 11.67 7.62
N ALA A 262 24.05 10.63 8.45
CA ALA A 262 24.74 10.70 9.75
C ALA A 262 26.26 10.50 9.63
N LEU A 263 26.75 9.88 8.55
CA LEU A 263 28.16 9.54 8.40
C LEU A 263 29.04 10.75 8.01
N PRO A 264 30.26 10.88 8.58
CA PRO A 264 31.27 11.82 8.09
C PRO A 264 31.64 11.55 6.63
N ALA A 265 32.09 12.57 5.90
CA ALA A 265 32.32 12.52 4.45
C ALA A 265 33.18 11.33 3.96
N GLY A 266 34.23 10.95 4.72
CA GLY A 266 35.06 9.78 4.40
C GLY A 266 34.27 8.47 4.46
N ARG A 267 33.62 8.20 5.60
CA ARG A 267 32.79 7.00 5.82
C ARG A 267 31.56 6.97 4.91
N ARG A 268 30.99 8.13 4.58
CA ARG A 268 29.89 8.26 3.61
C ARG A 268 30.33 7.79 2.22
N ARG A 269 31.52 8.16 1.75
CA ARG A 269 32.05 7.70 0.46
C ARG A 269 32.27 6.19 0.45
N GLU A 270 32.78 5.62 1.54
CA GLU A 270 32.95 4.17 1.68
C GLU A 270 31.60 3.44 1.63
N ALA A 271 30.59 3.93 2.35
CA ALA A 271 29.25 3.35 2.35
C ALA A 271 28.58 3.43 0.97
N LEU A 272 28.77 4.53 0.23
CA LEU A 272 28.29 4.66 -1.16
C LEU A 272 29.02 3.71 -2.11
N ALA A 273 30.32 3.49 -1.93
CA ALA A 273 31.06 2.51 -2.72
C ALA A 273 30.57 1.07 -2.44
N LEU A 274 30.28 0.75 -1.17
CA LEU A 274 29.65 -0.51 -0.80
C LEU A 274 28.26 -0.67 -1.42
N HIS A 275 27.43 0.38 -1.41
CA HIS A 275 26.11 0.36 -2.04
C HIS A 275 26.19 0.12 -3.55
N ALA A 276 27.13 0.78 -4.24
CA ALA A 276 27.36 0.51 -5.66
C ALA A 276 27.82 -0.94 -5.91
N ALA A 277 28.71 -1.47 -5.07
CA ALA A 277 29.19 -2.85 -5.16
C ALA A 277 28.11 -3.89 -4.79
N ALA A 278 27.17 -3.53 -3.91
CA ALA A 278 26.08 -4.38 -3.43
C ALA A 278 25.18 -4.89 -4.58
N ARG A 279 25.12 -4.18 -5.71
CA ARG A 279 24.39 -4.65 -6.91
C ARG A 279 24.96 -5.95 -7.48
N HIS A 280 26.25 -6.22 -7.26
CA HIS A 280 26.96 -7.33 -7.90
C HIS A 280 27.74 -8.23 -6.92
N SER A 281 27.78 -7.87 -5.63
CA SER A 281 28.54 -8.60 -4.60
C SER A 281 27.67 -8.90 -3.38
N ALA A 282 27.46 -10.19 -3.12
CA ALA A 282 26.79 -10.67 -1.90
C ALA A 282 27.55 -10.27 -0.63
N ALA A 283 28.88 -10.25 -0.67
CA ALA A 283 29.71 -9.81 0.44
C ALA A 283 29.51 -8.30 0.72
N ALA A 284 29.45 -7.47 -0.33
CA ALA A 284 29.17 -6.04 -0.16
C ALA A 284 27.74 -5.80 0.36
N ARG A 285 26.75 -6.60 -0.08
CA ARG A 285 25.38 -6.57 0.48
C ARG A 285 25.39 -6.89 1.97
N ALA A 286 26.03 -7.98 2.37
CA ALA A 286 26.11 -8.40 3.77
C ALA A 286 26.83 -7.36 4.64
N GLU A 287 27.94 -6.80 4.16
CA GLU A 287 28.69 -5.76 4.87
C GLU A 287 27.88 -4.47 5.04
N LEU A 288 27.23 -3.99 3.97
CA LEU A 288 26.40 -2.79 4.05
C LEU A 288 25.17 -3.02 4.95
N ALA A 289 24.52 -4.18 4.84
CA ALA A 289 23.40 -4.55 5.70
C ALA A 289 23.81 -4.57 7.18
N ALA A 290 24.98 -5.13 7.52
CA ALA A 290 25.49 -5.11 8.88
C ALA A 290 25.70 -3.70 9.42
N ARG A 291 26.19 -2.76 8.59
CA ARG A 291 26.33 -1.34 8.97
C ARG A 291 24.98 -0.65 9.16
N MET A 292 23.97 -1.01 8.37
CA MET A 292 22.62 -0.45 8.48
C MET A 292 21.85 -0.99 9.70
N LEU A 293 22.17 -2.22 10.11
CA LEU A 293 21.54 -2.91 11.25
C LEU A 293 22.31 -2.75 12.56
N ASP A 294 23.34 -1.89 12.59
CA ASP A 294 24.05 -1.53 13.81
C ASP A 294 23.10 -0.85 14.82
N GLU A 295 23.24 -1.15 16.12
CA GLU A 295 22.30 -0.73 17.16
C GLU A 295 22.15 0.80 17.22
N ASP A 296 23.27 1.55 17.14
CA ASP A 296 23.25 3.02 17.19
C ASP A 296 22.50 3.61 15.97
N VAL A 297 22.60 2.95 14.82
CA VAL A 297 21.91 3.37 13.59
C VAL A 297 20.42 3.08 13.70
N LEU A 298 20.04 1.92 14.23
CA LEU A 298 18.64 1.53 14.42
C LEU A 298 17.93 2.39 15.46
N ASP A 299 18.61 2.75 16.56
CA ASP A 299 18.04 3.65 17.59
C ASP A 299 17.80 5.05 17.02
N SER A 300 18.76 5.58 16.27
CA SER A 300 18.62 6.87 15.58
C SER A 300 17.54 6.84 14.50
N TYR A 301 17.43 5.73 13.75
CA TYR A 301 16.38 5.52 12.76
C TYR A 301 15.00 5.46 13.44
N ALA A 302 14.87 4.75 14.55
CA ALA A 302 13.62 4.66 15.29
C ALA A 302 13.16 6.04 15.79
N ALA A 303 14.10 6.84 16.32
CA ALA A 303 13.82 8.23 16.71
C ALA A 303 13.35 9.10 15.53
N ALA A 304 13.90 8.88 14.32
CA ALA A 304 13.46 9.58 13.11
C ALA A 304 12.08 9.15 12.60
N VAL A 305 11.68 7.89 12.86
CA VAL A 305 10.37 7.35 12.44
C VAL A 305 9.25 7.70 13.43
N ALA A 306 9.54 7.85 14.73
CA ALA A 306 8.54 8.11 15.77
C ALA A 306 7.56 9.27 15.44
N PRO A 307 8.00 10.44 14.93
CA PRO A 307 7.09 11.52 14.55
C PRO A 307 6.12 11.15 13.41
N LEU A 308 6.47 10.20 12.53
CA LEU A 308 5.58 9.72 11.47
C LEU A 308 4.45 8.86 12.04
N VAL A 309 4.74 8.09 13.09
CA VAL A 309 3.76 7.28 13.84
C VAL A 309 2.81 8.19 14.61
N GLU A 310 3.35 9.15 15.35
CA GLU A 310 2.58 10.17 16.07
C GLU A 310 1.64 10.93 15.13
N ARG A 311 2.14 11.29 13.94
CA ARG A 311 1.32 11.94 12.90
C ARG A 311 0.15 11.06 12.44
N ALA A 312 0.36 9.77 12.24
CA ALA A 312 -0.70 8.85 11.81
C ALA A 312 -1.82 8.77 12.86
N HIS A 313 -1.47 8.63 14.14
CA HIS A 313 -2.44 8.66 15.24
C HIS A 313 -3.11 10.03 15.39
N GLY A 314 -2.35 11.13 15.34
CA GLY A 314 -2.92 12.47 15.46
C GLY A 314 -3.91 12.82 14.35
N LEU A 315 -3.76 12.23 13.15
CA LEU A 315 -4.75 12.34 12.08
C LEU A 315 -6.05 11.58 12.42
N LEU A 316 -5.95 10.40 13.04
CA LEU A 316 -7.11 9.63 13.50
C LEU A 316 -7.83 10.32 14.67
N ASP A 317 -7.10 10.89 15.62
CA ASP A 317 -7.67 11.67 16.73
C ASP A 317 -8.55 12.82 16.21
N GLN A 318 -8.06 13.54 15.18
CA GLN A 318 -8.81 14.61 14.53
C GLN A 318 -10.07 14.10 13.83
N LEU A 319 -10.02 12.90 13.23
CA LEU A 319 -11.13 12.27 12.53
C LEU A 319 -12.20 11.75 13.52
N GLY A 320 -11.78 11.21 14.67
CA GLY A 320 -12.65 10.75 15.76
C GLY A 320 -13.28 11.87 16.57
N GLY A 321 -12.60 13.02 16.74
CA GLY A 321 -13.09 14.17 17.49
C GLY A 321 -14.11 15.06 16.76
N SER A 322 -14.21 14.94 15.43
CA SER A 322 -14.98 15.86 14.57
C SER A 322 -16.39 15.38 14.18
N SER A 323 -16.92 14.32 14.81
CA SER A 323 -18.26 13.78 14.53
C SER A 323 -19.35 14.67 15.15
N GLY A 324 -19.59 15.83 14.53
CA GLY A 324 -20.75 16.66 14.80
C GLY A 324 -22.02 15.97 14.30
N ALA A 325 -23.01 15.86 15.20
CA ALA A 325 -24.41 15.50 14.94
C ALA A 325 -24.79 14.01 14.73
N ARG A 326 -24.35 13.12 15.62
CA ARG A 326 -25.21 12.11 16.30
C ARG A 326 -24.44 11.41 17.42
N ARG A 327 -24.33 12.09 18.57
CA ARG A 327 -23.92 11.43 19.81
C ARG A 327 -25.11 10.62 20.34
N SER A 328 -25.08 9.31 20.13
CA SER A 328 -25.68 8.36 21.06
C SER A 328 -24.54 7.80 21.91
N ILE A 329 -24.39 8.34 23.11
CA ILE A 329 -23.83 7.74 24.33
C ILE A 329 -22.67 6.73 24.14
N GLY A 330 -21.44 7.21 24.40
CA GLY A 330 -20.37 6.43 25.04
C GLY A 330 -19.35 5.72 24.14
N GLY A 331 -18.25 6.39 23.82
CA GLY A 331 -17.03 5.78 23.26
C GLY A 331 -16.56 6.37 21.94
N GLU A 332 -15.24 6.33 21.72
CA GLU A 332 -14.63 6.50 20.39
C GLU A 332 -15.29 5.53 19.39
N PRO A 333 -15.61 5.95 18.15
CA PRO A 333 -16.21 5.04 17.16
C PRO A 333 -15.31 3.82 17.00
N GLY A 334 -15.85 2.61 17.19
CA GLY A 334 -15.06 1.38 17.22
C GLY A 334 -14.10 1.21 16.04
N CYS A 335 -14.48 1.71 14.86
CA CYS A 335 -13.63 1.68 13.67
C CYS A 335 -12.40 2.61 13.75
N VAL A 336 -12.47 3.77 14.43
CA VAL A 336 -11.30 4.65 14.61
C VAL A 336 -10.27 3.97 15.51
N ARG A 337 -10.73 3.35 16.61
CA ARG A 337 -9.85 2.55 17.48
C ARG A 337 -9.16 1.40 16.74
N GLU A 338 -9.90 0.68 15.91
CA GLU A 338 -9.32 -0.38 15.06
C GLU A 338 -8.31 0.18 14.04
N LEU A 339 -8.50 1.42 13.55
CA LEU A 339 -7.50 2.10 12.71
C LEU A 339 -6.24 2.49 13.48
N HIS A 340 -6.35 2.88 14.76
CA HIS A 340 -5.16 3.03 15.63
C HIS A 340 -4.44 1.67 15.75
N GLY A 341 -5.19 0.59 15.99
CA GLY A 341 -4.63 -0.77 16.03
C GLY A 341 -3.93 -1.19 14.73
N LEU A 342 -4.43 -0.78 13.57
CA LEU A 342 -3.79 -1.04 12.28
C LEU A 342 -2.45 -0.28 12.14
N VAL A 343 -2.34 0.93 12.67
CA VAL A 343 -1.06 1.67 12.75
C VAL A 343 -0.10 0.92 13.66
N ASP A 344 -0.54 0.54 14.86
CA ASP A 344 0.27 -0.16 15.86
C ASP A 344 0.79 -1.51 15.34
N GLU A 345 -0.08 -2.32 14.72
CA GLU A 345 0.29 -3.59 14.08
C GLU A 345 1.33 -3.37 12.98
N THR A 346 1.16 -2.31 12.18
CA THR A 346 2.10 -1.98 11.11
C THR A 346 3.48 -1.68 11.68
N VAL A 347 3.58 -0.77 12.64
CA VAL A 347 4.87 -0.32 13.19
C VAL A 347 5.50 -1.33 14.14
N GLY A 348 4.73 -2.25 14.72
CA GLY A 348 5.23 -3.34 15.57
C GLY A 348 6.25 -4.26 14.88
N HIS A 349 6.34 -4.19 13.56
CA HIS A 349 7.35 -4.89 12.76
C HIS A 349 8.69 -4.16 12.61
N LEU A 350 8.79 -2.88 13.05
CA LEU A 350 10.03 -2.11 13.02
C LEU A 350 10.89 -2.34 14.28
N PRO A 351 12.23 -2.34 14.17
CA PRO A 351 13.13 -2.26 15.31
C PRO A 351 12.81 -1.06 16.22
N GLY A 352 12.91 -1.22 17.54
CA GLY A 352 12.58 -0.18 18.52
C GLY A 352 11.09 0.01 18.79
N PHE A 353 10.20 -0.51 17.93
CA PHE A 353 8.74 -0.42 18.07
C PHE A 353 8.07 -1.78 18.27
N ARG A 354 8.84 -2.85 18.45
CA ARG A 354 8.29 -4.18 18.78
C ARG A 354 7.46 -4.06 20.05
N LEU A 355 6.14 -4.11 19.87
CA LEU A 355 5.22 -4.24 20.98
C LEU A 355 5.61 -5.51 21.74
N ALA A 356 5.82 -5.40 23.05
CA ALA A 356 5.94 -6.58 23.90
C ALA A 356 4.62 -7.36 23.73
N VAL A 357 4.66 -8.46 22.96
CA VAL A 357 3.52 -9.34 22.81
C VAL A 357 3.27 -9.96 24.18
N ALA A 358 2.19 -9.52 24.83
CA ALA A 358 1.63 -10.15 26.02
C ALA A 358 0.51 -11.11 25.60
#